data_AF-A0A1F8NZA1-F1
#
_entry.id   AF-A0A1F8NZA1-F1
#
_cell.length_a   1.000
_cell.length_b   1.000
_cell.length_c   1.000
_cell.angle_alpha   90.00
_cell.angle_beta   90.00
_cell.angle_gamma   90.00
#
_symmetry.space_group_name_H-M   'P 1'
#
loop_
_entity.id
_entity.type
_entity.pdbx_description
1 polymer ?
#
loop_
_entity_poly.entity_id
_entity_poly.type
_entity_poly.pdbx_seq_one_letter_code
_entity_poly.pdbx_strand_id
1 'polypeptide(L)'
;MAAHDRRPVSVYACAWGIAAAIALTACGQAPTPSPEERHLPTPSPASTPRPAVPGPCPVPPGSPTLPALAELPTTAFGLISYLNAGGPLNDLVAALEAGAWLPPREQSLAQADLTGDGLDDLALAVLDPTAERITPPGSLYLLICSGEGYLLAYASPADAQAGGPLLRAVQDLTGDGLPELVVSRGLCGAHTCSEHVEVLRWQGDTFTNILDGTTEDLPTPSLALDGPTAAGAYDVSITATGIASVGAGPFRPVTRTWSWDPSRQVFAIRTEVLLPSNYRIHVLHDADRALEKGEYAQAHELYRRVILDETLDDWVTGADGRANLGGFAMYRSMLAYLLAHDFGDGRVAYGILQNSYPDEAVGTAYARLARAFWETYEPVEDAAAGCAAAEAFASTHPAEILDPLGYGYANRIYTAGDMCPPLP
;
A
#
# COMPACT_ATOMS: atom_id res chain seq x y z
N MET A 1 60.72 -13.68 13.95
CA MET A 1 61.27 -13.68 15.32
C MET A 1 60.50 -12.64 16.12
N ALA A 2 59.86 -13.08 17.22
CA ALA A 2 59.46 -12.38 18.45
C ALA A 2 59.28 -10.84 18.44
N ALA A 3 58.29 -10.21 19.07
CA ALA A 3 57.24 -10.64 19.99
C ALA A 3 56.25 -9.46 20.21
N HIS A 4 55.10 -9.81 20.76
CA HIS A 4 54.06 -8.99 21.39
C HIS A 4 54.50 -7.68 22.06
N ASP A 5 53.65 -6.65 22.00
CA ASP A 5 52.94 -6.18 23.20
C ASP A 5 51.67 -5.38 22.87
N ARG A 6 50.55 -5.75 23.51
CA ARG A 6 49.23 -5.09 23.42
C ARG A 6 49.00 -4.30 24.71
N ARG A 7 48.63 -3.02 24.61
CA ARG A 7 48.15 -2.21 25.75
C ARG A 7 46.65 -1.94 25.63
N PRO A 8 45.93 -1.77 26.77
CA PRO A 8 44.50 -2.03 26.85
C PRO A 8 43.61 -0.80 26.63
N VAL A 9 42.37 -1.09 26.24
CA VAL A 9 41.22 -0.19 26.09
C VAL A 9 40.58 0.05 27.46
N SER A 10 40.29 1.32 27.75
CA SER A 10 39.58 1.79 28.95
C SER A 10 38.06 1.66 28.73
N VAL A 11 37.35 0.94 29.60
CA VAL A 11 35.89 0.82 29.60
C VAL A 11 35.34 1.42 30.89
N TYR A 12 34.38 2.32 30.73
CA TYR A 12 33.63 3.00 31.78
C TYR A 12 32.78 2.01 32.59
N ALA A 13 32.84 2.13 33.92
CA ALA A 13 31.99 1.39 34.85
C ALA A 13 30.74 2.23 35.21
N CYS A 14 29.55 1.71 34.90
CA CYS A 14 28.28 2.18 35.46
C CYS A 14 27.96 1.35 36.71
N ALA A 15 27.84 2.01 37.86
CA ALA A 15 27.50 1.42 39.14
C ALA A 15 26.00 1.11 39.24
N TRP A 16 25.67 -0.11 39.63
CA TRP A 16 24.34 -0.55 40.06
C TRP A 16 24.16 -0.31 41.56
N GLY A 17 23.07 0.37 41.95
CA GLY A 17 22.63 0.47 43.34
C GLY A 17 21.47 -0.48 43.61
N ILE A 18 21.67 -1.46 44.49
CA ILE A 18 20.62 -2.36 45.00
C ILE A 18 20.42 -2.03 46.49
N ALA A 19 19.20 -1.66 46.88
CA ALA A 19 18.80 -1.44 48.26
C ALA A 19 18.37 -2.77 48.90
N ALA A 20 18.98 -3.11 50.04
CA ALA A 20 18.67 -4.27 50.86
C ALA A 20 17.67 -3.90 51.96
N ALA A 21 16.61 -4.70 52.11
CA ALA A 21 15.69 -4.64 53.25
C ALA A 21 15.91 -5.88 54.13
N ILE A 22 16.21 -5.62 55.41
CA ILE A 22 16.47 -6.61 56.48
C ILE A 22 15.12 -6.98 57.11
N ALA A 23 14.81 -8.29 57.19
CA ALA A 23 13.68 -8.81 57.95
C ALA A 23 14.18 -9.64 59.14
N LEU A 24 13.75 -9.24 60.34
CA LEU A 24 14.01 -9.90 61.62
C LEU A 24 13.21 -11.21 61.73
N THR A 25 13.90 -12.28 62.10
CA THR A 25 13.35 -13.59 62.44
C THR A 25 12.84 -13.62 63.88
N ALA A 26 11.56 -13.95 64.06
CA ALA A 26 10.97 -14.32 65.34
C ALA A 26 10.48 -15.79 65.27
N CYS A 27 10.92 -16.61 66.24
CA CYS A 27 10.42 -17.97 66.43
C CYS A 27 8.98 -17.97 66.95
N GLY A 28 8.11 -18.78 66.35
CA GLY A 28 6.73 -19.02 66.79
C GLY A 28 6.31 -20.46 66.46
N GLN A 29 5.54 -21.07 67.35
CA GLN A 29 5.34 -22.52 67.53
C GLN A 29 4.62 -23.24 66.38
N ALA A 30 4.88 -24.56 66.29
CA ALA A 30 4.20 -25.49 65.39
C ALA A 30 2.74 -25.73 65.80
N PRO A 31 1.77 -25.65 64.86
CA PRO A 31 0.39 -26.08 65.10
C PRO A 31 0.17 -27.55 64.70
N THR A 32 -0.65 -28.21 65.52
CA THR A 32 -1.16 -29.58 65.44
C THR A 32 -1.96 -29.83 64.14
N PRO A 33 -1.90 -31.02 63.50
CA PRO A 33 -2.65 -31.28 62.27
C PRO A 33 -4.16 -31.36 62.51
N SER A 34 -4.91 -30.60 61.71
CA SER A 34 -6.37 -30.59 61.60
C SER A 34 -6.86 -31.75 60.73
N PRO A 35 -8.10 -32.28 60.90
CA PRO A 35 -8.60 -33.39 60.10
C PRO A 35 -8.84 -32.97 58.65
N GLU A 36 -8.44 -33.85 57.73
CA GLU A 36 -8.49 -33.68 56.28
C GLU A 36 -9.95 -33.61 55.78
N GLU A 37 -10.37 -32.44 55.33
CA GLU A 37 -11.64 -32.23 54.64
C GLU A 37 -11.56 -32.84 53.23
N ARG A 38 -12.47 -33.78 52.95
CA ARG A 38 -12.56 -34.48 51.67
C ARG A 38 -13.11 -33.53 50.61
N HIS A 39 -12.23 -32.84 49.89
CA HIS A 39 -12.61 -32.01 48.75
C HIS A 39 -13.22 -32.88 47.65
N LEU A 40 -14.49 -32.62 47.32
CA LEU A 40 -15.15 -33.12 46.12
C LEU A 40 -14.40 -32.58 44.88
N PRO A 41 -14.20 -33.40 43.83
CA PRO A 41 -13.52 -32.95 42.63
C PRO A 41 -14.29 -31.80 41.99
N THR A 42 -13.61 -30.67 41.80
CA THR A 42 -14.09 -29.56 40.98
C THR A 42 -14.37 -30.08 39.56
N PRO A 43 -15.53 -29.79 38.95
CA PRO A 43 -15.74 -30.15 37.56
C PRO A 43 -14.67 -29.50 36.71
N SER A 44 -13.95 -30.32 35.95
CA SER A 44 -12.98 -29.88 34.95
C SER A 44 -13.65 -28.85 34.05
N PRO A 45 -12.98 -27.72 33.70
CA PRO A 45 -13.53 -26.82 32.69
C PRO A 45 -13.86 -27.65 31.45
N ALA A 46 -15.10 -27.55 30.99
CA ALA A 46 -15.53 -28.18 29.77
C ALA A 46 -14.55 -27.74 28.67
N SER A 47 -13.88 -28.71 28.04
CA SER A 47 -13.13 -28.46 26.82
C SER A 47 -14.07 -27.76 25.85
N THR A 48 -13.77 -26.51 25.50
CA THR A 48 -14.42 -25.82 24.38
C THR A 48 -14.36 -26.77 23.18
N PRO A 49 -15.48 -27.05 22.49
CA PRO A 49 -15.45 -27.88 21.30
C PRO A 49 -14.42 -27.29 20.35
N ARG A 50 -13.43 -28.10 19.94
CA ARG A 50 -12.57 -27.76 18.81
C ARG A 50 -13.51 -27.49 17.62
N PRO A 51 -13.33 -26.40 16.87
CA PRO A 51 -14.10 -26.18 15.65
C PRO A 51 -14.06 -27.47 14.82
N ALA A 52 -15.23 -27.97 14.42
CA ALA A 52 -15.29 -29.10 13.51
C ALA A 52 -14.52 -28.69 12.24
N VAL A 53 -13.61 -29.54 11.78
CA VAL A 53 -12.97 -29.32 10.48
C VAL A 53 -14.08 -29.37 9.44
N PRO A 54 -14.21 -28.38 8.55
CA PRO A 54 -15.20 -28.42 7.48
C PRO A 54 -15.14 -29.73 6.69
N GLY A 55 -16.32 -30.23 6.33
CA GLY A 55 -16.46 -31.43 5.53
C GLY A 55 -16.79 -31.08 4.07
N PRO A 56 -16.48 -31.96 3.11
CA PRO A 56 -16.90 -31.76 1.73
C PRO A 56 -18.44 -31.72 1.64
N CYS A 57 -18.97 -30.97 0.67
CA CYS A 57 -20.40 -30.94 0.41
C CYS A 57 -20.95 -32.36 0.18
N PRO A 58 -22.02 -32.80 0.89
CA PRO A 58 -22.44 -34.19 0.96
C PRO A 58 -23.29 -34.62 -0.25
N VAL A 59 -22.81 -34.33 -1.46
CA VAL A 59 -23.44 -34.80 -2.70
C VAL A 59 -23.15 -36.29 -2.89
N PRO A 60 -24.16 -37.14 -3.15
CA PRO A 60 -23.93 -38.56 -3.44
C PRO A 60 -22.96 -38.75 -4.62
N PRO A 61 -21.93 -39.59 -4.50
CA PRO A 61 -20.99 -39.83 -5.58
C PRO A 61 -21.68 -40.35 -6.85
N GLY A 62 -21.25 -39.84 -7.99
CA GLY A 62 -21.76 -40.21 -9.30
C GLY A 62 -20.66 -40.26 -10.35
N SER A 63 -21.05 -40.46 -11.60
CA SER A 63 -20.13 -40.41 -12.75
C SER A 63 -20.79 -39.71 -13.94
N PRO A 64 -21.26 -38.46 -13.76
CA PRO A 64 -21.79 -37.67 -14.85
C PRO A 64 -20.72 -37.42 -15.91
N THR A 65 -21.16 -37.27 -17.17
CA THR A 65 -20.29 -36.80 -18.24
C THR A 65 -19.83 -35.37 -17.94
N LEU A 66 -18.56 -35.07 -18.22
CA LEU A 66 -18.03 -33.70 -18.12
C LEU A 66 -18.85 -32.74 -19.00
N PRO A 67 -19.13 -31.51 -18.51
CA PRO A 67 -19.87 -30.52 -19.30
C PRO A 67 -19.07 -30.08 -20.52
N ALA A 68 -19.76 -29.64 -21.57
CA ALA A 68 -19.12 -29.02 -22.73
C ALA A 68 -18.48 -27.70 -22.28
N LEU A 69 -17.15 -27.63 -22.29
CA LEU A 69 -16.41 -26.48 -21.73
C LEU A 69 -16.73 -25.16 -22.43
N ALA A 70 -17.07 -25.21 -23.72
CA ALA A 70 -17.48 -24.04 -24.51
C ALA A 70 -18.77 -23.35 -24.02
N GLU A 71 -19.58 -24.02 -23.20
CA GLU A 71 -20.82 -23.46 -22.63
C GLU A 71 -20.62 -22.94 -21.20
N LEU A 72 -19.47 -23.24 -20.57
CA LEU A 72 -19.16 -22.84 -19.20
C LEU A 72 -19.04 -21.34 -18.94
N PRO A 73 -18.49 -20.49 -19.83
CA PRO A 73 -18.32 -19.07 -19.54
C PRO A 73 -19.66 -18.31 -19.49
N THR A 74 -20.77 -18.92 -19.94
CA THR A 74 -22.05 -18.21 -20.05
C THR A 74 -23.05 -18.48 -18.93
N THR A 75 -22.96 -19.56 -18.14
CA THR A 75 -24.08 -19.87 -17.21
C THR A 75 -23.77 -20.48 -15.85
N ALA A 76 -22.53 -20.88 -15.50
CA ALA A 76 -22.21 -21.69 -14.29
C ALA A 76 -23.00 -23.02 -14.15
N PHE A 77 -24.09 -23.19 -14.89
CA PHE A 77 -25.06 -24.27 -14.82
C PHE A 77 -24.44 -25.62 -15.11
N GLY A 78 -23.56 -25.69 -16.12
CA GLY A 78 -22.83 -26.92 -16.44
C GLY A 78 -21.94 -27.40 -15.28
N LEU A 79 -21.29 -26.48 -14.57
CA LEU A 79 -20.46 -26.78 -13.40
C LEU A 79 -21.33 -27.33 -12.27
N ILE A 80 -22.40 -26.60 -11.93
CA ILE A 80 -23.31 -26.95 -10.83
C ILE A 80 -24.01 -28.29 -11.11
N SER A 81 -24.47 -28.51 -12.34
CA SER A 81 -25.10 -29.76 -12.76
C SER A 81 -24.16 -30.95 -12.63
N TYR A 82 -22.90 -30.80 -13.08
CA TYR A 82 -21.88 -31.84 -12.93
C TYR A 82 -21.59 -32.16 -11.45
N LEU A 83 -21.38 -31.12 -10.63
CA LEU A 83 -21.08 -31.29 -9.21
C LEU A 83 -22.26 -31.93 -8.47
N ASN A 84 -23.50 -31.48 -8.71
CA ASN A 84 -24.71 -31.98 -8.07
C ASN A 84 -25.15 -33.37 -8.56
N ALA A 85 -24.63 -33.82 -9.69
CA ALA A 85 -24.75 -35.21 -10.15
C ALA A 85 -23.66 -36.12 -9.54
N GLY A 86 -22.85 -35.62 -8.59
CA GLY A 86 -21.82 -36.37 -7.90
C GLY A 86 -20.50 -36.49 -8.66
N GLY A 87 -20.27 -35.62 -9.65
CA GLY A 87 -19.04 -35.59 -10.43
C GLY A 87 -17.80 -35.25 -9.59
N PRO A 88 -16.68 -35.97 -9.72
CA PRO A 88 -15.45 -35.66 -9.00
C PRO A 88 -14.88 -34.29 -9.37
N LEU A 89 -14.66 -33.41 -8.38
CA LEU A 89 -14.09 -32.07 -8.61
C LEU A 89 -12.71 -32.12 -9.28
N ASN A 90 -11.88 -33.12 -8.95
CA ASN A 90 -10.57 -33.28 -9.60
C ASN A 90 -10.66 -33.53 -11.11
N ASP A 91 -11.67 -34.27 -11.56
CA ASP A 91 -11.87 -34.55 -12.98
C ASP A 91 -12.33 -33.29 -13.71
N LEU A 92 -13.19 -32.49 -13.07
CA LEU A 92 -13.61 -31.18 -13.58
C LEU A 92 -12.42 -30.22 -13.72
N VAL A 93 -11.59 -30.11 -12.67
CA VAL A 93 -10.39 -29.25 -12.69
C VAL A 93 -9.43 -29.69 -13.80
N ALA A 94 -9.15 -30.99 -13.90
CA ALA A 94 -8.27 -31.50 -14.96
C ALA A 94 -8.81 -31.21 -16.37
N ALA A 95 -10.13 -31.26 -16.57
CA ALA A 95 -10.75 -30.90 -17.84
C ALA A 95 -10.63 -29.40 -18.14
N LEU A 96 -10.86 -28.53 -17.14
CA LEU A 96 -10.71 -27.08 -17.27
C LEU A 96 -9.27 -26.68 -17.58
N GLU A 97 -8.29 -27.27 -16.89
CA GLU A 97 -6.87 -27.07 -17.14
C GLU A 97 -6.48 -27.52 -18.57
N ALA A 98 -6.90 -28.71 -18.98
CA ALA A 98 -6.62 -29.25 -20.32
C ALA A 98 -7.20 -28.37 -21.43
N GLY A 99 -8.33 -27.69 -21.17
CA GLY A 99 -8.94 -26.75 -22.09
C GLY A 99 -8.46 -25.30 -21.95
N ALA A 100 -7.48 -25.01 -21.08
CA ALA A 100 -6.98 -23.66 -20.78
C ALA A 100 -8.05 -22.69 -20.21
N TRP A 101 -9.05 -23.22 -19.51
CA TRP A 101 -10.13 -22.45 -18.86
C TRP A 101 -9.74 -21.93 -17.48
N LEU A 102 -8.57 -22.29 -16.94
CA LEU A 102 -8.08 -21.79 -15.66
C LEU A 102 -6.91 -20.81 -15.85
N PRO A 103 -6.82 -19.77 -15.01
CA PRO A 103 -5.64 -18.92 -14.94
C PRO A 103 -4.32 -19.72 -14.79
N PRO A 104 -3.32 -19.50 -15.66
CA PRO A 104 -2.06 -20.21 -15.56
C PRO A 104 -1.24 -19.72 -14.35
N ARG A 105 -0.72 -20.67 -13.55
CA ARG A 105 0.23 -20.42 -12.44
C ARG A 105 -0.33 -19.63 -11.25
N GLU A 106 -1.64 -19.47 -11.16
CA GLU A 106 -2.33 -18.78 -10.07
C GLU A 106 -3.37 -19.70 -9.41
N GLN A 107 -3.79 -19.37 -8.20
CA GLN A 107 -4.89 -20.07 -7.56
C GLN A 107 -6.18 -19.81 -8.35
N SER A 108 -6.75 -20.88 -8.91
CA SER A 108 -7.92 -20.84 -9.78
C SER A 108 -9.15 -21.49 -9.16
N LEU A 109 -8.93 -22.27 -8.08
CA LEU A 109 -9.94 -22.94 -7.29
C LEU A 109 -9.58 -22.79 -5.81
N ALA A 110 -10.59 -22.59 -4.97
CA ALA A 110 -10.50 -22.77 -3.52
C ALA A 110 -11.70 -23.58 -3.01
N GLN A 111 -11.43 -24.40 -1.99
CA GLN A 111 -12.43 -25.12 -1.19
C GLN A 111 -12.29 -24.64 0.25
N ALA A 112 -13.35 -24.09 0.81
CA ALA A 112 -13.38 -23.63 2.19
C ALA A 112 -14.83 -23.44 2.64
N ASP A 113 -15.09 -23.53 3.94
CA ASP A 113 -16.35 -23.12 4.54
C ASP A 113 -16.46 -21.58 4.53
N LEU A 114 -17.03 -21.03 3.45
CA LEU A 114 -17.18 -19.59 3.25
C LEU A 114 -18.43 -19.05 3.96
N THR A 115 -19.38 -19.92 4.30
CA THR A 115 -20.66 -19.53 4.92
C THR A 115 -20.72 -19.77 6.43
N GLY A 116 -19.79 -20.54 6.99
CA GLY A 116 -19.73 -20.91 8.40
C GLY A 116 -20.63 -22.06 8.80
N ASP A 117 -21.10 -22.87 7.85
CA ASP A 117 -22.04 -23.97 8.09
C ASP A 117 -21.35 -25.32 8.32
N GLY A 118 -20.02 -25.35 8.25
CA GLY A 118 -19.19 -26.54 8.41
C GLY A 118 -19.06 -27.39 7.15
N LEU A 119 -19.53 -26.90 6.00
CA LEU A 119 -19.39 -27.57 4.70
C LEU A 119 -18.50 -26.75 3.76
N ASP A 120 -17.69 -27.43 2.95
CA ASP A 120 -16.84 -26.76 1.97
C ASP A 120 -17.69 -26.19 0.82
N ASP A 121 -17.56 -24.89 0.63
CA ASP A 121 -17.99 -24.12 -0.53
C ASP A 121 -16.87 -24.06 -1.57
N LEU A 122 -17.21 -23.67 -2.80
CA LEU A 122 -16.26 -23.59 -3.92
C LEU A 122 -16.17 -22.18 -4.48
N ALA A 123 -14.94 -21.71 -4.64
CA ALA A 123 -14.63 -20.52 -5.44
C ALA A 123 -13.85 -20.94 -6.67
N LEU A 124 -14.36 -20.64 -7.86
CA LEU A 124 -13.74 -21.03 -9.12
C LEU A 124 -13.59 -19.81 -10.04
N ALA A 125 -12.35 -19.45 -10.34
CA ALA A 125 -12.01 -18.48 -11.37
C ALA A 125 -11.83 -19.19 -12.71
N VAL A 126 -12.62 -18.82 -13.71
CA VAL A 126 -12.54 -19.34 -15.07
C VAL A 126 -12.19 -18.24 -16.06
N LEU A 127 -11.44 -18.58 -17.09
CA LEU A 127 -11.11 -17.75 -18.25
C LEU A 127 -11.91 -18.19 -19.47
N ASP A 128 -12.09 -17.28 -20.43
CA ASP A 128 -12.54 -17.61 -21.78
C ASP A 128 -11.33 -17.71 -22.72
N PRO A 129 -10.77 -18.92 -22.97
CA PRO A 129 -9.61 -19.10 -23.83
C PRO A 129 -9.91 -18.83 -25.31
N THR A 130 -11.18 -18.66 -25.69
CA THR A 130 -11.57 -18.36 -27.07
C THR A 130 -11.51 -16.87 -27.39
N ALA A 131 -11.38 -16.02 -26.37
CA ALA A 131 -11.21 -14.59 -26.55
C ALA A 131 -9.83 -14.26 -27.16
N GLU A 132 -9.83 -13.54 -28.27
CA GLU A 132 -8.61 -13.07 -28.95
C GLU A 132 -7.97 -11.87 -28.21
N ARG A 133 -7.50 -12.08 -26.97
CA ARG A 133 -6.88 -11.06 -26.11
C ARG A 133 -5.60 -11.56 -25.44
N ILE A 134 -4.68 -10.64 -25.15
CA ILE A 134 -3.45 -10.95 -24.40
C ILE A 134 -3.78 -11.45 -22.99
N THR A 135 -4.76 -10.82 -22.34
CA THR A 135 -5.36 -11.27 -21.08
C THR A 135 -6.79 -11.70 -21.36
N PRO A 136 -7.07 -13.00 -21.47
CA PRO A 136 -8.43 -13.50 -21.69
C PRO A 136 -9.36 -13.04 -20.57
N PRO A 137 -10.60 -12.60 -20.87
CA PRO A 137 -11.60 -12.27 -19.86
C PRO A 137 -12.08 -13.54 -19.18
N GLY A 138 -12.89 -13.40 -18.13
CA GLY A 138 -13.34 -14.55 -17.35
C GLY A 138 -14.37 -14.20 -16.30
N SER A 139 -14.78 -15.22 -15.55
CA SER A 139 -15.80 -15.13 -14.51
C SER A 139 -15.34 -15.85 -13.25
N LEU A 140 -15.68 -15.29 -12.10
CA LEU A 140 -15.59 -15.92 -10.80
C LEU A 140 -16.96 -16.50 -10.48
N TYR A 141 -17.00 -17.76 -10.09
CA TYR A 141 -18.18 -18.42 -9.55
C TYR A 141 -17.94 -18.81 -8.10
N LEU A 142 -18.81 -18.36 -7.21
CA LEU A 142 -18.85 -18.82 -5.82
C LEU A 142 -20.09 -19.70 -5.66
N LEU A 143 -19.85 -20.98 -5.38
CA LEU A 143 -20.85 -22.01 -5.21
C LEU A 143 -20.90 -22.39 -3.73
N ILE A 144 -22.04 -22.18 -3.08
CA ILE A 144 -22.23 -22.58 -1.69
C ILE A 144 -22.85 -23.97 -1.60
N CYS A 145 -22.45 -24.76 -0.61
CA CYS A 145 -23.11 -26.02 -0.32
C CYS A 145 -24.36 -25.77 0.52
N SER A 146 -25.53 -26.25 0.08
CA SER A 146 -26.78 -26.16 0.85
C SER A 146 -27.07 -27.41 1.70
N GLY A 147 -26.08 -28.30 1.86
CA GLY A 147 -26.23 -29.60 2.52
C GLY A 147 -26.83 -30.72 1.67
N GLU A 148 -27.39 -30.42 0.49
CA GLU A 148 -27.85 -31.43 -0.48
C GLU A 148 -27.19 -31.28 -1.87
N GLY A 149 -26.54 -30.14 -2.11
CA GLY A 149 -25.89 -29.80 -3.37
C GLY A 149 -25.32 -28.39 -3.35
N TYR A 150 -24.59 -28.05 -4.40
CA TYR A 150 -24.07 -26.72 -4.65
C TYR A 150 -25.12 -25.82 -5.28
N LEU A 151 -25.15 -24.57 -4.87
CA LEU A 151 -25.95 -23.48 -5.45
C LEU A 151 -25.03 -22.32 -5.83
N LEU A 152 -25.35 -21.61 -6.91
CA LEU A 152 -24.64 -20.39 -7.26
C LEU A 152 -25.01 -19.27 -6.28
N ALA A 153 -24.05 -18.82 -5.49
CA ALA A 153 -24.22 -17.69 -4.56
C ALA A 153 -23.76 -16.36 -5.16
N TYR A 154 -22.75 -16.41 -6.02
CA TYR A 154 -22.20 -15.23 -6.68
C TYR A 154 -21.58 -15.61 -8.02
N ALA A 155 -21.80 -14.76 -9.01
CA ALA A 155 -21.09 -14.77 -10.28
C ALA A 155 -20.65 -13.35 -10.62
N SER A 156 -19.36 -13.15 -10.80
CA SER A 156 -18.88 -11.86 -11.29
C SER A 156 -19.19 -11.75 -12.79
N PRO A 157 -19.62 -10.59 -13.30
CA PRO A 157 -19.79 -10.42 -14.74
C PRO A 157 -18.45 -10.55 -15.46
N ALA A 158 -18.48 -11.15 -16.66
CA ALA A 158 -17.34 -11.09 -17.57
C ALA A 158 -17.12 -9.62 -17.97
N ASP A 159 -15.89 -9.14 -17.77
CA ASP A 159 -15.50 -7.79 -18.18
C ASP A 159 -14.66 -7.89 -19.45
N ALA A 160 -15.18 -7.34 -20.54
CA ALA A 160 -14.50 -7.34 -21.81
C ALA A 160 -13.26 -6.44 -21.85
N GLN A 161 -13.05 -5.56 -20.86
CA GLN A 161 -11.87 -4.68 -20.76
C GLN A 161 -10.84 -5.15 -19.75
N ALA A 162 -11.19 -6.09 -18.87
CA ALA A 162 -10.27 -6.69 -17.91
C ALA A 162 -9.83 -8.10 -18.32
N GLY A 163 -8.72 -8.55 -17.77
CA GLY A 163 -8.43 -9.98 -17.69
C GLY A 163 -9.42 -10.69 -16.78
N GLY A 164 -9.48 -12.02 -16.90
CA GLY A 164 -10.27 -12.83 -16.00
C GLY A 164 -9.80 -12.74 -14.54
N PRO A 165 -10.67 -13.11 -13.60
CA PRO A 165 -10.36 -13.00 -12.18
C PRO A 165 -9.26 -13.98 -11.78
N LEU A 166 -8.50 -13.59 -10.75
CA LEU A 166 -7.51 -14.41 -10.07
C LEU A 166 -7.92 -14.51 -8.60
N LEU A 167 -7.97 -15.71 -8.04
CA LEU A 167 -8.10 -15.88 -6.60
C LEU A 167 -6.72 -15.64 -5.98
N ARG A 168 -6.62 -14.62 -5.13
CA ARG A 168 -5.36 -14.23 -4.48
C ARG A 168 -5.23 -14.82 -3.09
N ALA A 169 -6.35 -14.96 -2.38
CA ALA A 169 -6.40 -15.60 -1.08
C ALA A 169 -7.82 -16.05 -0.73
N VAL A 170 -7.91 -17.06 0.14
CA VAL A 170 -9.12 -17.43 0.88
C VAL A 170 -8.70 -17.63 2.33
N GLN A 171 -9.07 -16.67 3.19
CA GLN A 171 -8.57 -16.59 4.57
C GLN A 171 -9.48 -15.70 5.41
N ASP A 172 -9.58 -15.96 6.71
CA ASP A 172 -10.21 -15.05 7.67
C ASP A 172 -9.38 -13.77 7.79
N LEU A 173 -9.81 -12.72 7.09
CA LEU A 173 -9.16 -11.42 7.07
C LEU A 173 -9.73 -10.50 8.15
N THR A 174 -10.96 -10.74 8.62
CA THR A 174 -11.63 -9.90 9.62
C THR A 174 -11.39 -10.36 11.07
N GLY A 175 -10.90 -11.58 11.26
CA GLY A 175 -10.67 -12.22 12.55
C GLY A 175 -11.94 -12.78 13.21
N ASP A 176 -13.01 -12.98 12.43
CA ASP A 176 -14.31 -13.45 12.94
C ASP A 176 -14.50 -14.98 12.86
N GLY A 177 -13.51 -15.68 12.31
CA GLY A 177 -13.51 -17.13 12.13
C GLY A 177 -14.08 -17.59 10.79
N LEU A 178 -14.58 -16.70 9.93
CA LEU A 178 -15.03 -17.02 8.58
C LEU A 178 -14.06 -16.45 7.54
N PRO A 179 -13.75 -17.20 6.48
CA PRO A 179 -12.84 -16.73 5.44
C PRO A 179 -13.51 -15.73 4.48
N GLU A 180 -12.78 -14.66 4.17
CA GLU A 180 -13.02 -13.82 3.01
C GLU A 180 -12.19 -14.27 1.80
N LEU A 181 -12.61 -13.86 0.60
CA LEU A 181 -11.85 -14.06 -0.63
C LEU A 181 -11.23 -12.75 -1.11
N VAL A 182 -9.95 -12.79 -1.43
CA VAL A 182 -9.29 -11.69 -2.15
C VAL A 182 -9.24 -12.07 -3.63
N VAL A 183 -9.87 -11.27 -4.47
CA VAL A 183 -9.95 -11.51 -5.91
C VAL A 183 -9.38 -10.32 -6.64
N SER A 184 -8.61 -10.54 -7.69
CA SER A 184 -8.08 -9.45 -8.52
C SER A 184 -8.35 -9.67 -10.00
N ARG A 185 -8.49 -8.57 -10.75
CA ARG A 185 -8.59 -8.57 -12.22
C ARG A 185 -7.57 -7.61 -12.80
N GLY A 186 -6.77 -8.09 -13.75
CA GLY A 186 -5.78 -7.24 -14.43
C GLY A 186 -6.44 -6.28 -15.42
N LEU A 187 -6.09 -5.00 -15.33
CA LEU A 187 -6.52 -3.95 -16.24
C LEU A 187 -5.27 -3.40 -16.95
N CYS A 188 -4.99 -3.91 -18.15
CA CYS A 188 -3.80 -3.54 -18.89
C CYS A 188 -4.12 -2.53 -20.01
N GLY A 189 -3.54 -1.34 -19.90
CA GLY A 189 -3.44 -0.40 -21.02
C GLY A 189 -2.26 -0.73 -21.93
N ALA A 190 -1.94 0.17 -22.86
CA ALA A 190 -0.84 -0.02 -23.82
C ALA A 190 0.54 -0.17 -23.14
N HIS A 191 0.71 0.40 -21.95
CA HIS A 191 2.02 0.54 -21.30
C HIS A 191 2.01 0.25 -19.80
N THR A 192 0.86 0.09 -19.18
CA THR A 192 0.78 -0.05 -17.71
C THR A 192 -0.43 -0.90 -17.38
N CYS A 193 -0.23 -1.87 -16.50
CA CYS A 193 -1.30 -2.66 -15.94
C CYS A 193 -1.60 -2.16 -14.52
N SER A 194 -2.86 -2.11 -14.15
CA SER A 194 -3.30 -2.05 -12.76
C SER A 194 -4.13 -3.30 -12.45
N GLU A 195 -4.55 -3.45 -11.20
CA GLU A 195 -5.45 -4.51 -10.80
C GLU A 195 -6.65 -3.91 -10.09
N HIS A 196 -7.85 -4.37 -10.47
CA HIS A 196 -9.05 -4.18 -9.68
C HIS A 196 -9.11 -5.29 -8.64
N VAL A 197 -9.05 -4.95 -7.35
CA VAL A 197 -9.07 -5.91 -6.25
C VAL A 197 -10.39 -5.80 -5.49
N GLU A 198 -10.97 -6.95 -5.17
CA GLU A 198 -12.16 -7.08 -4.35
C GLU A 198 -11.85 -7.96 -3.13
N VAL A 199 -12.46 -7.63 -1.99
CA VAL A 199 -12.49 -8.51 -0.81
C VAL A 199 -13.93 -8.97 -0.66
N LEU A 200 -14.23 -10.21 -1.05
CA LEU A 200 -15.58 -10.76 -1.04
C LEU A 200 -15.87 -11.45 0.28
N ARG A 201 -16.95 -11.04 0.94
CA ARG A 201 -17.44 -11.62 2.19
C ARG A 201 -18.88 -12.10 2.04
N TRP A 202 -19.21 -13.23 2.66
CA TRP A 202 -20.58 -13.74 2.75
C TRP A 202 -21.44 -12.87 3.67
N GLN A 203 -22.63 -12.47 3.21
CA GLN A 203 -23.59 -11.64 3.97
C GLN A 203 -24.86 -12.39 4.39
N GLY A 204 -24.88 -13.72 4.25
CA GLY A 204 -26.02 -14.57 4.60
C GLY A 204 -26.89 -14.98 3.40
N ASP A 205 -26.84 -14.26 2.29
CA ASP A 205 -27.55 -14.59 1.04
C ASP A 205 -26.69 -14.46 -0.23
N THR A 206 -25.72 -13.55 -0.23
CA THR A 206 -24.78 -13.34 -1.32
C THR A 206 -23.39 -12.92 -0.83
N PHE A 207 -22.43 -12.86 -1.74
CA PHE A 207 -21.11 -12.29 -1.49
C PHE A 207 -21.09 -10.82 -1.90
N THR A 208 -20.50 -9.99 -1.05
CA THR A 208 -20.34 -8.55 -1.30
C THR A 208 -18.89 -8.16 -1.23
N ASN A 209 -18.45 -7.28 -2.13
CA ASN A 209 -17.15 -6.61 -1.99
C ASN A 209 -17.20 -5.66 -0.79
N ILE A 210 -16.31 -5.88 0.17
CA ILE A 210 -16.14 -5.07 1.38
C ILE A 210 -14.83 -4.27 1.36
N LEU A 211 -14.09 -4.23 0.26
CA LEU A 211 -12.97 -3.31 0.07
C LEU A 211 -13.51 -1.90 -0.29
N ASP A 212 -13.17 -0.89 0.50
CA ASP A 212 -13.57 0.50 0.25
C ASP A 212 -12.60 1.20 -0.71
N GLY A 213 -13.15 1.97 -1.66
CA GLY A 213 -12.39 2.69 -2.68
C GLY A 213 -12.05 1.86 -3.92
N THR A 214 -10.97 2.24 -4.60
CA THR A 214 -10.48 1.58 -5.82
C THR A 214 -8.98 1.29 -5.70
N THR A 215 -8.53 0.33 -6.48
CA THR A 215 -7.13 -0.09 -6.61
C THR A 215 -6.59 0.11 -8.02
N GLU A 216 -7.44 0.55 -8.95
CA GLU A 216 -7.10 0.68 -10.37
C GLU A 216 -6.13 1.84 -10.64
N ASP A 217 -6.01 2.77 -9.69
CA ASP A 217 -5.06 3.88 -9.69
C ASP A 217 -3.65 3.47 -9.21
N LEU A 218 -3.45 2.20 -8.82
CA LEU A 218 -2.17 1.66 -8.39
C LEU A 218 -1.50 0.89 -9.53
N PRO A 219 -0.56 1.52 -10.26
CA PRO A 219 0.05 0.93 -11.44
C PRO A 219 1.13 -0.10 -11.10
N THR A 220 1.16 -1.16 -11.89
CA THR A 220 2.04 -2.33 -11.72
C THR A 220 2.01 -2.82 -10.27
N PRO A 221 0.84 -3.27 -9.79
CA PRO A 221 0.64 -3.55 -8.37
C PRO A 221 1.29 -4.86 -7.95
N SER A 222 1.74 -4.90 -6.70
CA SER A 222 2.04 -6.13 -5.96
C SER A 222 1.17 -6.16 -4.72
N LEU A 223 0.32 -7.19 -4.60
CA LEU A 223 -0.58 -7.40 -3.47
C LEU A 223 0.07 -8.31 -2.43
N ALA A 224 -0.08 -7.94 -1.16
CA ALA A 224 0.34 -8.71 0.00
C ALA A 224 -0.77 -8.69 1.07
N LEU A 225 -0.80 -9.72 1.90
CA LEU A 225 -1.62 -9.77 3.12
C LEU A 225 -0.70 -9.71 4.33
N ASP A 226 -0.85 -8.68 5.15
CA ASP A 226 0.01 -8.42 6.31
C ASP A 226 -0.74 -8.75 7.60
N GLY A 227 -0.29 -9.75 8.35
CA GLY A 227 -0.98 -10.18 9.57
C GLY A 227 -0.63 -11.59 10.04
N PRO A 228 -1.42 -12.16 10.98
CA PRO A 228 -2.57 -11.53 11.62
C PRO A 228 -2.14 -10.48 12.65
N THR A 229 -2.96 -9.45 12.83
CA THR A 229 -2.87 -8.51 13.95
C THR A 229 -3.19 -9.21 15.28
N ALA A 230 -2.99 -8.52 16.41
CA ALA A 230 -3.39 -9.04 17.72
C ALA A 230 -4.90 -9.35 17.83
N ALA A 231 -5.72 -8.74 16.97
CA ALA A 231 -7.17 -8.98 16.89
C ALA A 231 -7.54 -10.11 15.90
N GLY A 232 -6.57 -10.78 15.27
CA GLY A 232 -6.80 -11.86 14.31
C GLY A 232 -6.96 -11.40 12.86
N ALA A 233 -7.28 -10.13 12.62
CA ALA A 233 -7.47 -9.55 11.28
C ALA A 233 -6.14 -9.41 10.51
N TYR A 234 -6.21 -9.45 9.18
CA TYR A 234 -5.10 -9.16 8.26
C TYR A 234 -5.32 -7.81 7.59
N ASP A 235 -4.25 -7.13 7.22
CA ASP A 235 -4.29 -5.96 6.35
C ASP A 235 -4.10 -6.41 4.88
N VAL A 236 -4.75 -5.70 3.95
CA VAL A 236 -4.51 -5.85 2.51
C VAL A 236 -3.59 -4.71 2.07
N SER A 237 -2.39 -5.01 1.61
CA SER A 237 -1.42 -4.03 1.14
C SER A 237 -1.19 -4.17 -0.36
N ILE A 238 -1.29 -3.07 -1.09
CA ILE A 238 -0.96 -3.01 -2.51
C ILE A 238 0.16 -2.01 -2.71
N THR A 239 1.26 -2.47 -3.27
CA THR A 239 2.41 -1.63 -3.64
C THR A 239 2.39 -1.39 -5.15
N ALA A 240 2.17 -0.14 -5.56
CA ALA A 240 2.38 0.29 -6.93
C ALA A 240 3.86 0.54 -7.17
N THR A 241 4.43 -0.05 -8.22
CA THR A 241 5.89 0.01 -8.45
C THR A 241 6.30 0.86 -9.65
N GLY A 242 5.40 1.17 -10.58
CA GLY A 242 5.80 1.93 -11.76
C GLY A 242 4.76 2.05 -12.86
N ILE A 243 4.99 3.03 -13.72
CA ILE A 243 4.24 3.28 -14.95
C ILE A 243 5.24 3.15 -16.11
N ALA A 244 5.03 2.22 -17.03
CA ALA A 244 5.98 1.97 -18.12
C ALA A 244 5.79 2.94 -19.32
N SER A 245 5.66 4.24 -19.02
CA SER A 245 5.51 5.32 -19.99
C SER A 245 6.56 6.38 -19.76
N VAL A 246 7.32 6.74 -20.80
CA VAL A 246 8.33 7.81 -20.72
C VAL A 246 7.69 9.14 -20.28
N GLY A 247 6.47 9.42 -20.73
CA GLY A 247 5.73 10.64 -20.36
C GLY A 247 5.25 10.69 -18.91
N ALA A 248 5.28 9.57 -18.19
CA ALA A 248 4.95 9.53 -16.77
C ALA A 248 6.03 10.21 -15.92
N GLY A 249 7.27 10.19 -16.40
CA GLY A 249 8.44 10.57 -15.62
C GLY A 249 8.83 9.51 -14.59
N PRO A 250 9.69 9.85 -13.60
CA PRO A 250 10.07 8.91 -12.56
C PRO A 250 8.85 8.64 -11.68
N PHE A 251 8.43 7.40 -11.55
CA PHE A 251 7.34 7.03 -10.65
C PHE A 251 7.86 6.94 -9.22
N ARG A 252 7.13 7.52 -8.25
CA ARG A 252 7.40 7.32 -6.83
C ARG A 252 6.58 6.12 -6.35
N PRO A 253 7.20 4.98 -5.99
CA PRO A 253 6.44 3.84 -5.52
C PRO A 253 5.62 4.18 -4.28
N VAL A 254 4.43 3.61 -4.18
CA VAL A 254 3.48 3.88 -3.09
C VAL A 254 2.88 2.57 -2.63
N THR A 255 2.81 2.39 -1.31
CA THR A 255 2.06 1.31 -0.70
C THR A 255 0.80 1.89 -0.08
N ARG A 256 -0.36 1.40 -0.53
CA ARG A 256 -1.65 1.65 0.10
C ARG A 256 -2.06 0.40 0.88
N THR A 257 -2.45 0.59 2.13
CA THR A 257 -2.86 -0.49 3.04
C THR A 257 -4.29 -0.24 3.49
N TRP A 258 -5.11 -1.26 3.34
CA TRP A 258 -6.47 -1.32 3.85
C TRP A 258 -6.53 -2.23 5.07
N SER A 259 -7.25 -1.80 6.08
CA SER A 259 -7.47 -2.55 7.31
C SER A 259 -8.95 -2.70 7.59
N TRP A 260 -9.31 -3.78 8.28
CA TRP A 260 -10.67 -4.01 8.71
C TRP A 260 -11.18 -2.91 9.66
N ASP A 261 -12.25 -2.22 9.27
CA ASP A 261 -13.01 -1.30 10.11
C ASP A 261 -14.30 -1.98 10.59
N PRO A 262 -14.35 -2.49 11.84
CA PRO A 262 -15.52 -3.18 12.36
C PRO A 262 -16.74 -2.27 12.54
N SER A 263 -16.56 -0.95 12.61
CA SER A 263 -17.69 -0.02 12.75
C SER A 263 -18.44 0.19 11.43
N ARG A 264 -17.70 0.18 10.31
CA ARG A 264 -18.22 0.34 8.96
C ARG A 264 -18.43 -1.00 8.24
N GLN A 265 -17.92 -2.09 8.79
CA GLN A 265 -17.94 -3.43 8.20
C GLN A 265 -17.28 -3.47 6.80
N VAL A 266 -16.18 -2.73 6.62
CA VAL A 266 -15.40 -2.67 5.37
C VAL A 266 -13.90 -2.65 5.64
N PHE A 267 -13.10 -3.05 4.66
CA PHE A 267 -11.67 -2.75 4.58
C PHE A 267 -11.50 -1.31 4.11
N ALA A 268 -11.14 -0.42 5.02
CA ALA A 268 -10.92 1.00 4.72
C ALA A 268 -9.42 1.30 4.58
N ILE A 269 -9.08 2.28 3.75
CA ILE A 269 -7.69 2.76 3.63
C ILE A 269 -7.21 3.24 5.01
N ARG A 270 -6.20 2.56 5.55
CA ARG A 270 -5.56 2.91 6.82
C ARG A 270 -4.37 3.83 6.60
N THR A 271 -3.53 3.50 5.63
CA THR A 271 -2.33 4.27 5.30
C THR A 271 -2.06 4.25 3.80
N GLU A 272 -1.49 5.35 3.32
CA GLU A 272 -0.85 5.44 2.02
C GLU A 272 0.54 6.05 2.22
N VAL A 273 1.58 5.33 1.83
CA VAL A 273 2.97 5.67 2.12
C VAL A 273 3.78 5.68 0.83
N LEU A 274 4.32 6.85 0.49
CA LEU A 274 5.34 6.96 -0.55
C LEU A 274 6.61 6.24 -0.07
N LEU A 275 7.03 5.20 -0.79
CA LEU A 275 8.25 4.46 -0.50
C LEU A 275 9.48 5.31 -0.84
N PRO A 276 10.68 5.05 -0.28
CA PRO A 276 11.88 5.80 -0.63
C PRO A 276 12.18 5.84 -2.14
N SER A 277 12.82 6.91 -2.61
CA SER A 277 13.35 6.99 -3.97
C SER A 277 14.63 7.82 -4.00
N ASN A 278 15.50 7.48 -4.94
CA ASN A 278 16.76 8.18 -5.17
C ASN A 278 16.64 9.35 -6.17
N TYR A 279 15.48 9.59 -6.79
CA TYR A 279 15.32 10.70 -7.74
C TYR A 279 15.34 12.07 -7.06
N ARG A 280 16.12 13.01 -7.62
CA ARG A 280 16.23 14.40 -7.12
C ARG A 280 14.89 15.13 -7.06
N ILE A 281 14.05 14.95 -8.08
CA ILE A 281 12.70 15.55 -8.10
C ILE A 281 11.82 15.07 -6.95
N HIS A 282 11.92 13.80 -6.55
CA HIS A 282 11.15 13.31 -5.41
C HIS A 282 11.66 13.86 -4.08
N VAL A 283 12.97 14.09 -3.93
CA VAL A 283 13.51 14.78 -2.74
C VAL A 283 13.03 16.22 -2.69
N LEU A 284 12.90 16.90 -3.83
CA LEU A 284 12.28 18.23 -3.89
C LEU A 284 10.82 18.21 -3.44
N HIS A 285 10.03 17.23 -3.91
CA HIS A 285 8.64 17.06 -3.47
C HIS A 285 8.54 16.79 -1.95
N ASP A 286 9.45 15.99 -1.42
CA ASP A 286 9.51 15.72 0.03
C ASP A 286 9.88 17.01 0.81
N ALA A 287 10.78 17.84 0.27
CA ALA A 287 11.13 19.14 0.84
C ALA A 287 9.95 20.13 0.85
N ASP A 288 9.22 20.23 -0.27
CA ASP A 288 8.02 21.07 -0.37
C ASP A 288 6.93 20.62 0.60
N ARG A 289 6.72 19.32 0.75
CA ARG A 289 5.76 18.78 1.72
C ARG A 289 6.14 19.11 3.16
N ALA A 290 7.43 19.09 3.50
CA ALA A 290 7.90 19.51 4.81
C ALA A 290 7.68 21.02 5.02
N LEU A 291 7.96 21.85 4.00
CA LEU A 291 7.72 23.28 4.04
C LEU A 291 6.22 23.61 4.22
N GLU A 292 5.34 22.96 3.47
CA GLU A 292 3.88 23.10 3.56
C GLU A 292 3.32 22.72 4.94
N LYS A 293 4.02 21.84 5.68
CA LYS A 293 3.68 21.46 7.05
C LYS A 293 4.30 22.36 8.13
N GLY A 294 5.11 23.34 7.75
CA GLY A 294 5.89 24.16 8.69
C GLY A 294 7.07 23.43 9.34
N GLU A 295 7.49 22.29 8.79
CA GLU A 295 8.64 21.51 9.25
C GLU A 295 9.96 22.11 8.69
N TYR A 296 10.22 23.39 8.97
CA TYR A 296 11.25 24.18 8.28
C TYR A 296 12.66 23.56 8.35
N ALA A 297 13.08 23.03 9.50
CA ALA A 297 14.38 22.39 9.66
C ALA A 297 14.53 21.15 8.73
N GLN A 298 13.47 20.35 8.60
CA GLN A 298 13.45 19.21 7.69
C GLN A 298 13.42 19.65 6.22
N ALA A 299 12.64 20.70 5.90
CA ALA A 299 12.60 21.28 4.57
C ALA A 299 13.99 21.75 4.13
N HIS A 300 14.73 22.49 4.98
CA HIS A 300 16.09 22.94 4.66
C HIS A 300 17.06 21.79 4.38
N GLU A 301 17.03 20.71 5.18
CA GLU A 301 17.90 19.56 4.94
C GLU A 301 17.56 18.86 3.61
N LEU A 302 16.28 18.74 3.29
CA LEU A 302 15.85 18.15 2.02
C LEU A 302 16.19 19.05 0.82
N TYR A 303 15.95 20.36 0.89
CA TYR A 303 16.40 21.30 -0.16
C TYR A 303 17.91 21.28 -0.34
N ARG A 304 18.68 21.22 0.76
CA ARG A 304 20.14 21.09 0.71
C ARG A 304 20.56 19.81 -0.03
N ARG A 305 19.86 18.69 0.19
CA ARG A 305 20.09 17.45 -0.57
C ARG A 305 19.75 17.63 -2.06
N VAL A 306 18.65 18.29 -2.41
CA VAL A 306 18.32 18.61 -3.81
C VAL A 306 19.46 19.40 -4.47
N ILE A 307 20.10 20.31 -3.74
CA ILE A 307 21.17 21.17 -4.27
C ILE A 307 22.52 20.43 -4.36
N LEU A 308 22.89 19.65 -3.34
CA LEU A 308 24.28 19.19 -3.14
C LEU A 308 24.50 17.68 -3.26
N ASP A 309 23.45 16.85 -3.14
CA ASP A 309 23.61 15.40 -3.09
C ASP A 309 23.85 14.85 -4.51
N GLU A 310 25.08 14.43 -4.77
CA GLU A 310 25.51 13.87 -6.05
C GLU A 310 25.06 12.42 -6.25
N THR A 311 24.54 11.76 -5.20
CA THR A 311 24.06 10.37 -5.27
C THR A 311 22.62 10.25 -5.75
N LEU A 312 21.90 11.37 -5.87
CA LEU A 312 20.54 11.39 -6.38
C LEU A 312 20.51 11.23 -7.91
N ASP A 313 19.59 10.40 -8.37
CA ASP A 313 19.32 10.17 -9.78
C ASP A 313 18.60 11.38 -10.40
N ASP A 314 19.07 11.81 -11.57
CA ASP A 314 18.49 12.90 -12.35
C ASP A 314 17.67 12.28 -13.51
N TRP A 315 16.34 12.42 -13.47
CA TRP A 315 15.47 11.88 -14.53
C TRP A 315 15.64 12.64 -15.86
N VAL A 316 15.59 13.97 -15.80
CA VAL A 316 16.01 14.81 -16.91
C VAL A 316 17.54 14.89 -16.85
N THR A 317 18.19 14.10 -17.69
CA THR A 317 19.65 13.98 -17.70
C THR A 317 20.31 15.27 -18.20
N GLY A 318 21.39 15.71 -17.55
CA GLY A 318 22.20 16.85 -17.98
C GLY A 318 22.36 17.91 -16.89
N ALA A 319 23.28 18.86 -17.12
CA ALA A 319 23.53 19.96 -16.19
C ALA A 319 22.29 20.83 -15.97
N ASP A 320 21.43 20.93 -16.97
CA ASP A 320 20.28 21.85 -16.97
C ASP A 320 19.17 21.41 -16.01
N GLY A 321 18.86 20.11 -15.96
CA GLY A 321 17.86 19.58 -15.02
C GLY A 321 18.25 19.78 -13.56
N ARG A 322 19.52 19.47 -13.24
CA ARG A 322 20.08 19.70 -11.90
C ARG A 322 20.11 21.18 -11.54
N ALA A 323 20.54 22.04 -12.45
CA ALA A 323 20.63 23.47 -12.23
C ALA A 323 19.25 24.09 -11.97
N ASN A 324 18.22 23.67 -12.70
CA ASN A 324 16.84 24.14 -12.50
C ASN A 324 16.26 23.68 -11.17
N LEU A 325 16.35 22.39 -10.82
CA LEU A 325 15.88 21.90 -9.52
C LEU A 325 16.65 22.53 -8.35
N GLY A 326 17.96 22.73 -8.50
CA GLY A 326 18.80 23.40 -7.52
C GLY A 326 18.40 24.87 -7.31
N GLY A 327 18.16 25.61 -8.40
CA GLY A 327 17.74 27.01 -8.34
C GLY A 327 16.37 27.17 -7.68
N PHE A 328 15.42 26.31 -8.02
CA PHE A 328 14.11 26.28 -7.36
C PHE A 328 14.23 25.89 -5.89
N ALA A 329 15.01 24.87 -5.55
CA ALA A 329 15.25 24.48 -4.15
C ALA A 329 15.90 25.59 -3.31
N MET A 330 16.83 26.37 -3.89
CA MET A 330 17.41 27.53 -3.22
C MET A 330 16.36 28.63 -2.96
N TYR A 331 15.51 28.92 -3.94
CA TYR A 331 14.39 29.84 -3.77
C TYR A 331 13.42 29.36 -2.67
N ARG A 332 13.05 28.08 -2.67
CA ARG A 332 12.17 27.50 -1.65
C ARG A 332 12.81 27.46 -0.26
N SER A 333 14.12 27.21 -0.18
CA SER A 333 14.86 27.32 1.08
C SER A 333 14.92 28.76 1.61
N MET A 334 15.00 29.77 0.73
CA MET A 334 14.87 31.18 1.16
C MET A 334 13.49 31.42 1.78
N LEU A 335 12.41 30.98 1.13
CA LEU A 335 11.05 31.11 1.68
C LEU A 335 10.92 30.40 3.04
N ALA A 336 11.49 29.20 3.17
CA ALA A 336 11.45 28.44 4.43
C ALA A 336 12.06 29.22 5.61
N TYR A 337 13.19 29.93 5.40
CA TYR A 337 13.77 30.80 6.43
C TYR A 337 12.85 31.96 6.79
N LEU A 338 12.28 32.63 5.79
CA LEU A 338 11.40 33.78 6.01
C LEU A 338 10.10 33.39 6.75
N LEU A 339 9.53 32.24 6.41
CA LEU A 339 8.35 31.69 7.09
C LEU A 339 8.66 31.18 8.50
N ALA A 340 9.90 30.77 8.76
CA ALA A 340 10.41 30.51 10.10
C ALA A 340 10.73 31.79 10.89
N HIS A 341 10.45 32.98 10.33
CA HIS A 341 10.81 34.29 10.88
C HIS A 341 12.32 34.51 11.05
N ASP A 342 13.14 33.82 10.27
CA ASP A 342 14.58 33.99 10.22
C ASP A 342 14.97 34.87 9.01
N PHE A 343 14.75 36.18 9.17
CA PHE A 343 15.08 37.14 8.13
C PHE A 343 16.59 37.17 7.80
N GLY A 344 17.44 36.93 8.79
CA GLY A 344 18.89 36.93 8.63
C GLY A 344 19.35 35.85 7.66
N ASP A 345 18.99 34.61 7.94
CA ASP A 345 19.33 33.48 7.09
C ASP A 345 18.55 33.50 5.76
N GLY A 346 17.32 34.02 5.76
CA GLY A 346 16.57 34.29 4.52
C GLY A 346 17.31 35.24 3.58
N ARG A 347 17.88 36.33 4.10
CA ARG A 347 18.68 37.28 3.31
C ARG A 347 19.97 36.66 2.79
N VAL A 348 20.62 35.83 3.61
CA VAL A 348 21.83 35.10 3.18
C VAL A 348 21.48 34.11 2.07
N ALA A 349 20.40 33.34 2.21
CA ALA A 349 19.92 32.40 1.19
C ALA A 349 19.57 33.12 -0.12
N TYR A 350 18.88 34.27 -0.05
CA TYR A 350 18.63 35.13 -1.21
C TYR A 350 19.93 35.54 -1.92
N GLY A 351 20.91 36.05 -1.17
CA GLY A 351 22.21 36.46 -1.73
C GLY A 351 22.99 35.30 -2.36
N ILE A 352 22.98 34.12 -1.74
CA ILE A 352 23.59 32.90 -2.30
C ILE A 352 22.91 32.52 -3.62
N LEU A 353 21.58 32.56 -3.69
CA LEU A 353 20.84 32.26 -4.92
C LEU A 353 21.20 33.24 -6.04
N GLN A 354 21.22 34.54 -5.78
CA GLN A 354 21.59 35.55 -6.79
C GLN A 354 23.02 35.34 -7.31
N ASN A 355 23.96 34.98 -6.42
CA ASN A 355 25.36 34.77 -6.80
C ASN A 355 25.60 33.43 -7.52
N SER A 356 24.82 32.40 -7.19
CA SER A 356 24.96 31.06 -7.78
C SER A 356 24.38 30.99 -9.19
N TYR A 357 23.39 31.85 -9.49
CA TYR A 357 22.69 31.89 -10.76
C TYR A 357 22.66 33.32 -11.34
N PRO A 358 23.83 33.85 -11.76
CA PRO A 358 23.90 35.15 -12.44
C PRO A 358 23.17 35.13 -13.79
N ASP A 359 23.11 36.27 -14.45
CA ASP A 359 22.55 36.37 -15.81
C ASP A 359 23.20 35.34 -16.74
N GLU A 360 22.40 34.75 -17.65
CA GLU A 360 22.79 33.67 -18.58
C GLU A 360 23.04 32.29 -17.95
N ALA A 361 23.09 32.14 -16.62
CA ALA A 361 23.21 30.83 -15.98
C ALA A 361 21.93 30.00 -16.15
N VAL A 362 22.08 28.69 -16.38
CA VAL A 362 20.93 27.77 -16.34
C VAL A 362 20.38 27.73 -14.91
N GLY A 363 19.08 27.97 -14.75
CA GLY A 363 18.44 28.19 -13.44
C GLY A 363 18.31 29.66 -13.01
N THR A 364 18.84 30.63 -13.77
CA THR A 364 18.71 32.09 -13.47
C THR A 364 17.27 32.58 -13.35
N ALA A 365 16.31 31.88 -13.99
CA ALA A 365 14.89 32.18 -13.85
C ALA A 365 14.44 32.13 -12.37
N TYR A 366 14.95 31.20 -11.57
CA TYR A 366 14.62 31.10 -10.14
C TYR A 366 15.27 32.21 -9.31
N ALA A 367 16.44 32.72 -9.70
CA ALA A 367 17.00 33.93 -9.09
C ALA A 367 16.16 35.17 -9.40
N ARG A 368 15.63 35.30 -10.63
CA ARG A 368 14.69 36.37 -10.99
C ARG A 368 13.35 36.24 -10.24
N LEU A 369 12.81 35.03 -10.10
CA LEU A 369 11.63 34.74 -9.28
C LEU A 369 11.84 35.18 -7.83
N ALA A 370 12.97 34.79 -7.22
CA ALA A 370 13.31 35.20 -5.87
C ALA A 370 13.45 36.71 -5.72
N ARG A 371 13.95 37.40 -6.75
CA ARG A 371 14.03 38.87 -6.76
C ARG A 371 12.65 39.51 -6.78
N ALA A 372 11.73 39.02 -7.62
CA ALA A 372 10.35 39.51 -7.67
C ALA A 372 9.66 39.37 -6.29
N PHE A 373 9.88 38.24 -5.61
CA PHE A 373 9.47 38.06 -4.22
C PHE A 373 10.14 39.08 -3.28
N TRP A 374 11.47 39.12 -3.28
CA TRP A 374 12.28 39.84 -2.31
C TRP A 374 12.06 41.36 -2.33
N GLU A 375 11.97 41.95 -3.53
CA GLU A 375 11.76 43.40 -3.71
C GLU A 375 10.42 43.89 -3.13
N THR A 376 9.42 43.00 -3.09
CA THR A 376 8.10 43.30 -2.50
C THR A 376 8.08 42.97 -1.01
N TYR A 377 8.75 41.90 -0.60
CA TYR A 377 8.82 41.44 0.79
C TYR A 377 9.67 42.36 1.68
N GLU A 378 10.93 42.65 1.30
CA GLU A 378 11.93 43.29 2.18
C GLU A 378 11.49 44.63 2.80
N PRO A 379 10.78 45.54 2.10
CA PRO A 379 10.42 46.84 2.68
C PRO A 379 9.38 46.76 3.81
N VAL A 380 8.56 45.72 3.83
CA VAL A 380 7.38 45.60 4.72
C VAL A 380 7.29 44.28 5.48
N GLU A 381 8.19 43.34 5.20
CA GLU A 381 8.23 41.96 5.74
C GLU A 381 6.89 41.22 5.57
N ASP A 382 6.20 41.48 4.46
CA ASP A 382 4.90 40.89 4.12
C ASP A 382 5.08 39.72 3.13
N ALA A 383 5.01 38.49 3.66
CA ALA A 383 5.10 37.28 2.87
C ALA A 383 3.98 37.16 1.84
N ALA A 384 2.77 37.66 2.12
CA ALA A 384 1.66 37.61 1.17
C ALA A 384 1.92 38.52 -0.03
N ALA A 385 2.45 39.72 0.20
CA ALA A 385 2.84 40.63 -0.87
C ALA A 385 3.99 40.06 -1.72
N GLY A 386 5.01 39.49 -1.07
CA GLY A 386 6.10 38.80 -1.76
C GLY A 386 5.61 37.63 -2.62
N CYS A 387 4.73 36.80 -2.07
CA CYS A 387 4.16 35.66 -2.79
C CYS A 387 3.34 36.08 -4.00
N ALA A 388 2.47 37.08 -3.86
CA ALA A 388 1.70 37.60 -4.99
C ALA A 388 2.61 38.07 -6.14
N ALA A 389 3.76 38.68 -5.83
CA ALA A 389 4.74 39.09 -6.84
C ALA A 389 5.43 37.89 -7.51
N ALA A 390 5.80 36.86 -6.74
CA ALA A 390 6.39 35.64 -7.27
C ALA A 390 5.43 34.86 -8.18
N GLU A 391 4.17 34.70 -7.76
CA GLU A 391 3.11 34.05 -8.54
C GLU A 391 2.82 34.80 -9.85
N ALA A 392 2.76 36.14 -9.80
CA ALA A 392 2.60 36.97 -10.99
C ALA A 392 3.79 36.84 -11.95
N PHE A 393 5.01 36.78 -11.42
CA PHE A 393 6.21 36.56 -12.21
C PHE A 393 6.17 35.18 -12.91
N ALA A 394 5.85 34.11 -12.18
CA ALA A 394 5.75 32.77 -12.74
C ALA A 394 4.63 32.64 -13.79
N SER A 395 3.48 33.31 -13.57
CA SER A 395 2.37 33.34 -14.53
C SER A 395 2.73 33.98 -15.87
N THR A 396 3.65 34.95 -15.86
CA THR A 396 4.12 35.65 -17.07
C THR A 396 5.35 35.00 -17.71
N HIS A 397 6.03 34.10 -16.99
CA HIS A 397 7.22 33.37 -17.44
C HIS A 397 7.09 31.83 -17.25
N PRO A 398 5.98 31.19 -17.67
CA PRO A 398 5.74 29.78 -17.38
C PRO A 398 6.80 28.86 -18.01
N ALA A 399 7.28 29.19 -19.21
CA ALA A 399 8.31 28.40 -19.90
C ALA A 399 9.67 28.38 -19.18
N GLU A 400 9.97 29.41 -18.40
CA GLU A 400 11.24 29.54 -17.68
C GLU A 400 11.14 29.05 -16.23
N ILE A 401 9.94 29.05 -15.65
CA ILE A 401 9.71 28.73 -14.23
C ILE A 401 9.02 27.38 -14.03
N LEU A 402 7.93 27.13 -14.76
CA LEU A 402 7.05 25.97 -14.55
C LEU A 402 7.44 24.78 -15.43
N ASP A 403 7.70 25.00 -16.72
CA ASP A 403 8.06 23.93 -17.66
C ASP A 403 9.30 23.13 -17.19
N PRO A 404 10.38 23.76 -16.65
CA PRO A 404 11.53 23.01 -16.14
C PRO A 404 11.25 22.18 -14.87
N LEU A 405 10.10 22.41 -14.21
CA LEU A 405 9.61 21.62 -13.08
C LEU A 405 8.64 20.51 -13.52
N GLY A 406 8.39 20.37 -14.83
CA GLY A 406 7.55 19.32 -15.40
C GLY A 406 8.26 17.97 -15.51
N TYR A 407 8.02 17.06 -14.56
CA TYR A 407 8.62 15.71 -14.53
C TYR A 407 7.61 14.62 -14.90
N GLY A 408 6.76 14.88 -15.88
CA GLY A 408 5.76 13.92 -16.36
C GLY A 408 4.52 13.82 -15.48
N TYR A 409 3.48 13.15 -15.99
CA TYR A 409 2.14 13.16 -15.38
C TYR A 409 2.03 12.36 -14.07
N ALA A 410 3.05 11.58 -13.70
CA ALA A 410 3.08 10.86 -12.42
C ALA A 410 3.72 11.68 -11.28
N ASN A 411 4.13 12.91 -11.57
CA ASN A 411 4.79 13.82 -10.65
C ASN A 411 3.91 15.04 -10.37
N ARG A 412 4.27 15.81 -9.34
CA ARG A 412 3.59 17.08 -9.03
C ARG A 412 3.63 17.99 -10.25
N ILE A 413 2.48 18.54 -10.61
CA ILE A 413 2.37 19.59 -11.63
C ILE A 413 2.39 20.93 -10.89
N TYR A 414 3.45 21.70 -11.09
CA TYR A 414 3.56 23.03 -10.50
C TYR A 414 2.78 24.04 -11.33
N THR A 415 1.99 24.85 -10.64
CA THR A 415 1.30 26.01 -11.16
C THR A 415 1.94 27.29 -10.61
N ALA A 416 1.56 28.45 -11.15
CA ALA A 416 2.03 29.72 -10.60
C ALA A 416 1.71 29.87 -9.11
N GLY A 417 0.55 29.38 -8.65
CA GLY A 417 0.16 29.41 -7.23
C GLY A 417 1.01 28.52 -6.32
N ASP A 418 1.78 27.58 -6.87
CA ASP A 418 2.68 26.73 -6.08
C ASP A 418 4.04 27.41 -5.79
N MET A 419 4.28 28.60 -6.34
CA MET A 419 5.56 29.32 -6.11
C MET A 419 5.74 29.76 -4.67
N CYS A 420 4.65 29.80 -3.89
CA CYS A 420 4.68 29.95 -2.45
C CYS A 420 3.95 28.79 -1.75
N PRO A 421 4.40 28.35 -0.58
CA PRO A 421 3.62 27.44 0.26
C PRO A 421 2.43 28.19 0.88
N PRO A 422 1.44 27.47 1.45
CA PRO A 422 0.39 28.08 2.25
C PRO A 422 0.99 28.95 3.37
N LEU A 423 0.50 30.18 3.49
CA LEU A 423 0.91 31.10 4.55
C LEU A 423 0.15 30.75 5.85
N PRO A 424 0.81 30.84 7.02
CA PRO A 424 0.23 30.49 8.32
C PRO A 424 -0.87 31.44 8.81
#